data_AF-A0A2G9TR24-F1
#
_entry.id   AF-A0A2G9TR24-F1
#
_cell.length_a   1.000
_cell.length_b   1.000
_cell.length_c   1.000
_cell.angle_alpha   90.00
_cell.angle_beta   90.00
_cell.angle_gamma   90.00
#
_symmetry.space_group_name_H-M   'P 1'
#
loop_
_entity.id
_entity.type
_entity.pdbx_description
1 polymer ?
#
loop_
_entity_poly.entity_id
_entity_poly.type
_entity_poly.pdbx_seq_one_letter_code
_entity_poly.pdbx_strand_id
1 'polypeptide(L)'
;MTALLQMGIFGDTSSPFDEYIDKVTAEHLTTENWAMILDVCDKVNSDPRAPKNALLSIRKRTRLVAEKTRMMIQKWVENECKSDASLSLVASLYKNLVADGYSFSSNEPKKSSLTRDIQAEEEDALAKAIALSLQEADKAPKTSKLYQSLNTTYPSTNGTSN
;
A
#
# COMPACT_ATOMS: atom_id res chain seq x y z
N MET A 1 5.54 35.40 -1.64
CA MET A 1 6.86 35.21 -1.01
C MET A 1 6.68 34.48 0.33
N THR A 2 6.33 33.20 0.30
CA THR A 2 6.02 32.46 1.54
C THR A 2 6.77 31.13 1.51
N ALA A 3 8.09 31.21 1.67
CA ALA A 3 9.00 30.06 1.68
C ALA A 3 9.91 30.11 2.92
N LEU A 4 9.35 30.37 4.10
CA LEU A 4 10.12 30.49 5.36
C LEU A 4 9.43 29.83 6.56
N LEU A 5 8.90 28.61 6.41
CA LEU A 5 8.42 27.82 7.56
C LEU A 5 8.80 26.33 7.54
N GLN A 6 9.76 25.90 6.70
CA GLN A 6 10.29 24.54 6.79
C GLN A 6 11.69 24.50 7.43
N MET A 7 11.85 25.16 8.58
CA MET A 7 12.96 24.87 9.51
C MET A 7 12.47 23.85 10.56
N GLY A 8 11.85 22.76 10.09
CA GLY A 8 11.33 21.70 10.96
C GLY A 8 12.45 20.85 11.58
N ILE A 9 12.08 20.05 12.59
CA ILE A 9 12.91 19.20 13.50
C ILE A 9 14.12 18.44 12.91
N PHE A 10 14.22 18.33 11.59
CA PHE A 10 15.36 17.78 10.86
C PHE A 10 15.89 18.80 9.85
N GLY A 11 16.63 19.81 10.31
CA GLY A 11 17.16 20.91 9.48
C GLY A 11 18.02 20.49 8.26
N ASP A 12 18.31 19.20 8.12
CA ASP A 12 19.00 18.62 6.97
C ASP A 12 17.99 18.07 5.94
N THR A 13 18.16 18.44 4.67
CA THR A 13 17.30 17.96 3.56
C THR A 13 17.81 16.67 2.92
N SER A 14 18.96 16.16 3.34
CA SER A 14 19.62 14.95 2.82
C SER A 14 20.05 14.05 3.98
N SER A 15 19.96 12.73 3.80
CA SER A 15 20.37 11.75 4.81
C SER A 15 21.14 10.59 4.18
N PRO A 16 22.18 10.07 4.85
CA PRO A 16 22.91 8.89 4.39
C PRO A 16 22.04 7.60 4.35
N PHE A 17 20.83 7.66 4.89
CA PHE A 17 19.86 6.56 4.86
C PHE A 17 18.93 6.60 3.64
N ASP A 18 18.94 7.67 2.84
CA ASP A 18 17.99 7.86 1.74
C ASP A 18 18.02 6.66 0.76
N GLU A 19 19.21 6.23 0.31
CA GLU A 19 19.36 5.07 -0.58
C GLU A 19 18.90 3.74 0.05
N TYR A 20 19.19 3.53 1.34
CA TYR A 20 18.84 2.28 2.03
C TYR A 20 17.32 2.16 2.22
N ILE A 21 16.68 3.27 2.61
CA ILE A 21 15.23 3.33 2.79
C ILE A 21 14.52 3.20 1.44
N ASP A 22 15.03 3.82 0.38
CA ASP A 22 14.47 3.69 -0.97
C ASP A 22 14.53 2.24 -1.46
N LYS A 23 15.63 1.51 -1.21
CA LYS A 23 15.75 0.09 -1.55
C LYS A 23 14.77 -0.78 -0.76
N VAL A 24 14.67 -0.61 0.55
CA VAL A 24 13.76 -1.39 1.42
C VAL A 24 12.28 -1.09 1.15
N THR A 25 11.97 0.10 0.66
CA THR A 25 10.60 0.55 0.37
C THR A 25 10.34 0.72 -1.12
N ALA A 26 11.08 -0.01 -1.95
CA ALA A 26 10.97 0.09 -3.40
C ALA A 26 9.63 -0.51 -3.88
N GLU A 27 9.00 0.16 -4.83
CA GLU A 27 7.65 -0.17 -5.29
C GLU A 27 7.56 -1.51 -6.05
N HIS A 28 8.71 -2.01 -6.52
CA HIS A 28 8.80 -3.30 -7.21
C HIS A 28 8.91 -4.50 -6.24
N LEU A 29 9.07 -4.26 -4.94
CA LEU A 29 9.05 -5.32 -3.94
C LEU A 29 7.63 -5.81 -3.75
N THR A 30 7.38 -7.06 -4.12
CA THR A 30 6.07 -7.70 -3.96
C THR A 30 5.83 -8.20 -2.53
N THR A 31 6.89 -8.35 -1.74
CA THR A 31 6.88 -8.77 -0.33
C THR A 31 7.98 -8.07 0.45
N GLU A 32 7.88 -8.10 1.78
CA GLU A 32 8.87 -7.52 2.69
C GLU A 32 10.20 -8.28 2.62
N ASN A 33 11.28 -7.57 2.28
CA ASN A 33 12.63 -8.14 2.31
C ASN A 33 13.24 -7.96 3.71
N TRP A 34 12.96 -8.92 4.60
CA TRP A 34 13.41 -8.89 5.99
C TRP A 34 14.93 -8.78 6.15
N ALA A 35 15.72 -9.35 5.24
CA ALA A 35 17.17 -9.22 5.29
C ALA A 35 17.61 -7.76 5.14
N MET A 36 17.09 -7.05 4.13
CA MET A 36 17.40 -5.63 3.94
C MET A 36 16.86 -4.77 5.10
N ILE A 37 15.69 -5.12 5.65
CA ILE A 37 15.12 -4.41 6.80
C ILE A 37 16.02 -4.56 8.03
N LEU A 38 16.53 -5.76 8.31
CA LEU A 38 17.44 -6.01 9.43
C LEU A 38 18.79 -5.31 9.25
N ASP A 39 19.34 -5.30 8.03
CA ASP A 39 20.57 -4.55 7.73
C ASP A 39 20.42 -3.05 8.03
N VAL A 40 19.24 -2.48 7.74
CA VAL A 40 18.93 -1.09 8.11
C VAL A 40 18.87 -0.91 9.63
N CYS A 41 18.24 -1.84 10.35
CA CYS A 41 18.18 -1.81 11.81
C CYS A 41 19.59 -1.84 12.44
N ASP A 42 20.47 -2.72 11.97
CA ASP A 42 21.85 -2.81 12.45
C ASP A 42 22.62 -1.51 12.19
N LYS A 43 22.43 -0.93 11.00
CA LYS A 43 23.04 0.36 10.66
C LYS A 43 22.51 1.50 11.53
N VAL A 44 21.22 1.49 11.87
CA VAL A 44 20.63 2.46 12.80
C VAL A 44 21.19 2.30 14.22
N ASN A 45 21.45 1.07 14.66
CA ASN A 45 22.01 0.78 15.97
C ASN A 45 23.52 1.08 16.07
N SER A 46 24.20 1.28 14.95
CA SER A 46 25.65 1.50 14.91
C SER A 46 26.10 2.92 15.32
N ASP A 47 25.23 3.93 15.19
CA ASP A 47 25.57 5.34 15.46
C ASP A 47 24.41 6.03 16.21
N PRO A 48 24.65 6.71 17.34
CA PRO A 48 23.63 7.50 18.05
C PRO A 48 22.88 8.54 17.20
N ARG A 49 23.47 9.02 16.09
CA ARG A 49 22.84 9.97 15.15
C ARG A 49 22.02 9.29 14.06
N ALA A 50 22.25 8.00 13.81
CA ALA A 50 21.60 7.26 12.75
C ALA A 50 20.06 7.17 12.89
N PRO A 51 19.45 6.98 14.09
CA PRO A 51 18.00 6.96 14.23
C PRO A 51 17.33 8.23 13.70
N LYS A 52 17.94 9.40 13.96
CA LYS A 52 17.44 10.69 13.46
C LYS A 52 17.53 10.76 11.94
N ASN A 53 18.64 10.32 11.36
CA ASN A 53 18.85 10.33 9.91
C ASN A 53 17.95 9.32 9.18
N ALA A 54 17.72 8.14 9.75
CA ALA A 54 16.80 7.15 9.20
C ALA A 54 15.36 7.66 9.22
N LEU A 55 14.91 8.26 10.34
CA LEU A 55 13.58 8.89 10.42
C LEU A 55 13.41 10.03 9.41
N LEU A 56 14.47 10.82 9.17
CA LEU A 56 14.47 11.86 8.15
C LEU A 56 14.23 11.27 6.75
N SER A 57 14.89 10.17 6.39
CA SER A 57 14.70 9.49 5.11
C SER A 57 13.30 8.89 4.98
N ILE A 58 12.83 8.18 6.01
CA ILE A 58 11.49 7.57 6.06
C ILE A 58 10.39 8.63 5.88
N ARG A 59 10.55 9.79 6.52
CA ARG A 59 9.61 10.92 6.40
C ARG A 59 9.50 11.44 4.96
N LYS A 60 10.57 11.39 4.18
CA LYS A 60 10.61 11.90 2.80
C LYS A 60 10.06 10.93 1.76
N ARG A 61 9.89 9.64 2.10
CA ARG A 61 9.75 8.55 1.12
C ARG A 61 8.47 8.62 0.27
N THR A 62 7.43 7.88 0.64
CA THR A 62 6.12 7.98 0.01
C THR A 62 5.14 8.43 1.07
N ARG A 63 4.03 9.03 0.63
CA ARG A 63 2.97 9.46 1.56
C ARG A 63 2.54 8.31 2.47
N LEU A 64 2.36 7.11 1.92
CA LEU A 64 1.93 5.93 2.68
C LEU A 64 2.96 5.52 3.74
N VAL A 65 4.26 5.44 3.37
CA VAL A 65 5.32 5.08 4.33
C VAL A 65 5.38 6.11 5.45
N ALA A 66 5.42 7.41 5.10
CA ALA A 66 5.46 8.48 6.09
C ALA A 66 4.22 8.52 6.99
N GLU A 67 3.02 8.26 6.46
CA GLU A 67 1.78 8.16 7.24
C GLU A 67 1.79 6.97 8.19
N LYS A 68 2.17 5.77 7.71
CA LYS A 68 2.27 4.58 8.56
C LYS A 68 3.28 4.79 9.70
N THR A 69 4.42 5.42 9.44
CA THR A 69 5.38 5.78 10.49
C THR A 69 4.77 6.71 11.54
N ARG A 70 4.02 7.75 11.13
CA ARG A 70 3.32 8.64 12.08
C ARG A 70 2.30 7.89 12.93
N MET A 71 1.52 6.99 12.33
CA MET A 71 0.56 6.16 13.07
C MET A 71 1.26 5.27 14.10
N MET A 72 2.42 4.70 13.76
CA MET A 72 3.18 3.89 14.71
C MET A 72 3.68 4.71 15.90
N ILE A 73 4.20 5.93 15.63
CA ILE A 73 4.62 6.87 16.68
C ILE A 73 3.44 7.20 17.61
N GLN A 74 2.25 7.50 17.05
CA GLN A 74 1.06 7.75 17.85
C GLN A 74 0.69 6.54 18.73
N LYS A 75 0.64 5.34 18.14
CA LYS A 75 0.32 4.10 18.86
C LYS A 75 1.27 3.85 20.03
N TRP A 76 2.57 4.07 19.82
CA TRP A 76 3.59 3.93 20.87
C TRP A 76 3.39 4.94 21.99
N VAL A 77 3.04 6.19 21.68
CA VAL A 77 2.79 7.22 22.70
C VAL A 77 1.52 6.95 23.49
N GLU A 78 0.47 6.46 22.83
CA GLU A 78 -0.82 6.19 23.47
C GLU A 78 -0.81 4.98 24.40
N ASN A 79 0.04 3.99 24.12
CA ASN A 79 0.02 2.70 24.82
C ASN A 79 1.32 2.42 25.57
N GLU A 80 2.48 2.46 24.91
CA GLU A 80 3.73 1.90 25.44
C GLU A 80 4.59 2.91 26.20
N CYS A 81 4.60 4.18 25.78
CA CYS A 81 5.35 5.24 26.46
C CYS A 81 4.76 5.59 27.85
N LYS A 82 3.53 5.17 28.14
CA LYS A 82 2.92 5.35 29.47
C LYS A 82 3.47 4.37 30.51
N SER A 83 3.87 3.19 30.07
CA SER A 83 4.42 2.14 30.93
C SER A 83 5.94 2.20 31.06
N ASP A 84 6.64 2.79 30.10
CA ASP A 84 8.11 2.84 30.09
C ASP A 84 8.65 4.27 29.87
N ALA A 85 9.30 4.81 30.91
CA ALA A 85 9.92 6.13 30.89
C ALA A 85 11.11 6.24 29.92
N SER A 86 11.74 5.12 29.56
CA SER A 86 12.85 5.09 28.59
C SER A 86 12.40 5.52 27.19
N LEU A 87 11.10 5.39 26.88
CA LEU A 87 10.48 5.80 25.62
C LEU A 87 10.07 7.28 25.58
N SER A 88 10.44 8.08 26.59
CA SER A 88 10.13 9.52 26.65
C SER A 88 10.61 10.31 25.43
N LEU A 89 11.63 9.83 24.71
CA LEU A 89 12.10 10.42 23.46
C LEU A 89 11.04 10.32 22.34
N VAL A 90 10.32 9.20 22.26
CA VAL A 90 9.22 9.00 21.29
C VAL A 90 8.05 9.94 21.60
N ALA A 91 7.71 10.11 22.87
CA ALA A 91 6.70 11.08 23.30
C ALA A 91 7.10 12.52 22.95
N SER A 92 8.38 12.86 23.05
CA SER A 92 8.92 14.16 22.66
C SER A 92 8.87 14.36 21.14
N LEU A 93 9.24 13.34 20.36
CA LEU A 93 9.14 13.34 18.90
C LEU A 93 7.69 13.57 18.45
N TYR A 94 6.72 12.86 19.04
CA TYR A 94 5.30 13.05 18.74
C TYR A 94 4.85 14.49 18.95
N LYS A 95 5.16 15.09 20.11
CA LYS A 95 4.81 16.49 20.41
C LYS A 95 5.39 17.47 19.40
N ASN A 96 6.65 17.26 18.99
CA ASN A 96 7.30 18.10 18.00
C ASN A 96 6.66 17.96 16.61
N LEU A 97 6.29 16.74 16.21
CA LEU A 97 5.58 16.52 14.95
C LEU A 97 4.19 17.18 14.96
N VAL A 98 3.48 17.15 16.09
CA VAL A 98 2.20 17.89 16.24
C VAL A 98 2.43 19.40 16.13
N ALA A 99 3.47 19.93 16.77
CA ALA A 99 3.82 21.35 16.70
C ALA A 99 4.22 21.80 15.28
N ASP A 100 4.87 20.93 14.52
CA ASP A 100 5.20 21.11 13.10
C ASP A 100 3.96 21.00 12.18
N GLY A 101 2.77 20.72 12.72
CA GLY A 101 1.50 20.67 11.98
C GLY A 101 1.19 19.33 11.30
N TYR A 102 1.90 18.25 11.65
CA TYR A 102 1.60 16.93 11.10
C TYR A 102 0.30 16.36 11.71
N SER A 103 -0.60 15.90 10.85
CA SER A 103 -1.82 15.20 11.26
C SER A 103 -1.54 13.72 11.54
N PHE A 104 -2.17 13.22 12.60
CA PHE A 104 -2.13 11.81 13.02
C PHE A 104 -3.49 11.12 12.86
N SER A 105 -4.50 11.84 12.35
CA SER A 105 -5.79 11.22 12.01
C SER A 105 -5.60 10.26 10.84
N SER A 106 -6.10 9.03 10.98
CA SER A 106 -6.30 8.13 9.85
C SER A 106 -7.36 8.74 8.94
N ASN A 107 -6.95 9.66 8.07
CA ASN A 107 -7.66 9.86 6.83
C ASN A 107 -7.27 8.69 5.91
N GLU A 108 -7.74 7.49 6.24
CA GLU A 108 -8.34 6.71 5.18
C GLU A 108 -9.21 7.71 4.40
N PRO A 109 -9.17 7.74 3.06
CA PRO A 109 -10.32 8.27 2.38
C PRO A 109 -11.47 7.46 2.99
N LYS A 110 -12.27 8.09 3.88
CA LYS A 110 -13.65 7.66 4.11
C LYS A 110 -14.09 7.37 2.70
N LYS A 111 -14.29 6.09 2.38
CA LYS A 111 -14.68 5.62 1.06
C LYS A 111 -15.77 6.59 0.64
N SER A 112 -15.39 7.58 -0.15
CA SER A 112 -16.23 8.77 -0.29
C SER A 112 -17.47 8.21 -0.92
N SER A 113 -18.63 8.58 -0.40
CA SER A 113 -19.93 8.00 -0.76
C SER A 113 -20.10 7.77 -2.29
N LEU A 114 -19.38 8.54 -3.10
CA LEU A 114 -19.11 8.40 -4.53
C LEU A 114 -18.76 6.98 -5.05
N THR A 115 -18.07 6.10 -4.30
CA THR A 115 -17.69 4.76 -4.85
C THR A 115 -18.84 3.77 -4.82
N ARG A 116 -19.82 3.93 -3.92
CA ARG A 116 -21.03 3.07 -3.94
C ARG A 116 -21.94 3.43 -5.11
N ASP A 117 -22.03 4.71 -5.42
CA ASP A 117 -22.89 5.18 -6.51
C ASP A 117 -22.38 4.70 -7.88
N ILE A 118 -21.05 4.68 -8.09
CA ILE A 118 -20.45 4.17 -9.35
C ILE A 118 -20.58 2.64 -9.47
N GLN A 119 -20.37 1.88 -8.37
CA GLN A 119 -20.50 0.42 -8.42
C GLN A 119 -21.95 -0.04 -8.58
N ALA A 120 -22.92 0.67 -8.00
CA ALA A 120 -24.33 0.34 -8.17
C ALA A 120 -24.80 0.56 -9.62
N GLU A 121 -24.27 1.58 -10.30
CA GLU A 121 -24.64 1.89 -11.68
C GLU A 121 -23.99 0.94 -12.70
N GLU A 122 -22.73 0.53 -12.48
CA GLU A 122 -22.11 -0.52 -13.30
C GLU A 122 -22.80 -1.89 -13.12
N GLU A 123 -23.24 -2.22 -11.91
CA GLU A 123 -23.94 -3.49 -11.63
C GLU A 123 -25.33 -3.56 -12.31
N ASP A 124 -26.08 -2.46 -12.34
CA ASP A 124 -27.38 -2.38 -13.05
C ASP A 124 -27.21 -2.51 -14.58
N ALA A 125 -26.19 -1.85 -15.14
CA ALA A 125 -25.88 -1.95 -16.56
C ALA A 125 -25.52 -3.39 -16.99
N LEU A 126 -24.77 -4.10 -16.15
CA LEU A 126 -24.44 -5.51 -16.36
C LEU A 126 -25.68 -6.41 -16.30
N ALA A 127 -26.56 -6.22 -15.31
CA ALA A 127 -27.80 -6.99 -15.19
C ALA A 127 -28.72 -6.80 -16.41
N LYS A 128 -28.82 -5.56 -16.89
CA LYS A 128 -29.63 -5.22 -18.07
C LYS A 128 -29.08 -5.85 -19.35
N ALA A 129 -27.75 -5.88 -19.52
CA ALA A 129 -27.10 -6.50 -20.68
C ALA A 129 -27.31 -8.03 -20.71
N ILE A 130 -27.28 -8.70 -19.55
CA ILE A 130 -27.56 -10.13 -19.43
C ILE A 130 -29.03 -10.41 -19.77
N ALA A 131 -29.96 -9.60 -19.26
CA ALA A 131 -31.39 -9.75 -19.55
C ALA A 131 -31.72 -9.53 -21.04
N LEU A 132 -31.12 -8.51 -21.67
CA LEU A 132 -31.23 -8.27 -23.11
C LEU A 132 -30.69 -9.46 -23.90
N SER A 133 -29.53 -10.00 -23.51
CA SER A 133 -28.93 -11.18 -24.13
C SER A 133 -29.81 -12.43 -23.97
N LEU A 134 -30.49 -12.59 -22.83
CA LEU A 134 -31.43 -13.69 -22.59
C LEU A 134 -32.71 -13.53 -23.44
N GLN A 135 -33.21 -12.29 -23.56
CA GLN A 135 -34.44 -12.00 -24.30
C GLN A 135 -34.26 -12.03 -25.82
N GLU A 136 -33.05 -11.76 -26.33
CA GLU A 136 -32.68 -12.01 -27.73
C GLU A 136 -32.53 -13.50 -28.05
N ALA A 137 -32.12 -14.33 -27.10
CA ALA A 137 -32.05 -15.79 -27.28
C ALA A 137 -33.45 -16.42 -27.45
N ASP A 138 -34.48 -15.90 -26.76
CA ASP A 138 -35.85 -16.42 -26.84
C ASP A 138 -36.64 -15.97 -28.09
N LYS A 139 -36.14 -14.97 -28.85
CA LYS A 139 -36.76 -14.50 -30.10
C LYS A 139 -36.17 -15.10 -31.38
N ALA A 140 -35.25 -16.07 -31.27
CA ALA A 140 -34.75 -16.80 -32.43
C ALA A 140 -35.80 -17.82 -32.93
N PRO A 141 -36.25 -17.78 -34.20
CA PRO A 141 -37.05 -18.85 -34.77
C PRO A 141 -36.21 -20.13 -34.84
N LYS A 142 -36.82 -21.24 -34.42
CA LYS A 142 -36.22 -22.59 -34.42
C LYS A 142 -35.73 -22.98 -35.81
N THR A 143 -34.45 -22.81 -36.13
CA THR A 143 -33.77 -23.64 -37.13
C THR A 143 -32.30 -23.88 -36.80
N SER A 144 -31.98 -25.16 -36.79
CA SER A 144 -30.65 -25.78 -36.93
C SER A 144 -29.84 -26.01 -35.64
N LYS A 145 -29.69 -27.32 -35.39
CA LYS A 145 -28.81 -28.00 -34.46
C LYS A 145 -27.36 -27.55 -34.67
N LEU A 146 -26.72 -26.85 -33.74
CA LEU A 146 -25.25 -26.69 -33.72
C LEU A 146 -24.62 -26.69 -32.33
N TYR A 147 -25.22 -27.38 -31.36
CA TYR A 147 -24.46 -27.85 -30.20
C TYR A 147 -24.79 -29.32 -29.93
N GLN A 148 -24.23 -30.20 -30.75
CA GLN A 148 -24.03 -31.59 -30.40
C GLN A 148 -22.53 -31.83 -30.21
N SER A 149 -22.13 -31.80 -28.94
CA SER A 149 -21.11 -32.68 -28.36
C SER A 149 -19.74 -32.75 -29.04
N LEU A 150 -18.79 -31.97 -28.55
CA LEU A 150 -17.37 -32.30 -28.64
C LEU A 150 -16.93 -33.03 -27.37
N ASN A 151 -17.33 -34.30 -27.29
CA ASN A 151 -16.55 -35.33 -26.60
C ASN A 151 -15.68 -36.02 -27.68
N THR A 152 -14.51 -36.53 -27.25
CA THR A 152 -13.48 -37.26 -28.04
C THR A 152 -12.41 -36.32 -28.63
N THR A 153 -11.10 -36.55 -28.57
CA THR A 153 -10.24 -37.56 -27.93
C THR A 153 -8.81 -37.03 -28.12
N TYR A 154 -7.96 -37.08 -27.08
CA TYR A 154 -6.51 -36.86 -27.25
C TYR A 154 -5.91 -38.08 -27.96
N PRO A 155 -5.18 -37.94 -29.08
CA PRO A 155 -4.38 -39.03 -29.59
C PRO A 155 -3.05 -39.09 -28.83
N SER A 156 -2.92 -40.13 -28.01
CA SER A 156 -1.65 -40.65 -27.52
C SER A 156 -0.85 -41.20 -28.70
N THR A 157 0.25 -40.56 -29.07
CA THR A 157 1.19 -41.08 -30.07
C THR A 157 2.17 -42.04 -29.40
N ASN A 158 2.04 -43.34 -29.66
CA ASN A 158 3.09 -44.34 -29.39
C ASN A 158 3.55 -44.98 -30.71
N GLY A 159 4.87 -44.87 -30.96
CA GLY A 159 5.81 -45.72 -31.72
C GLY A 159 5.37 -46.60 -32.90
N THR A 160 6.22 -46.64 -33.95
CA THR A 160 7.08 -47.78 -34.37
C THR A 160 7.30 -47.84 -35.90
N SER A 161 8.58 -48.05 -36.27
CA SER A 161 9.22 -48.54 -37.52
C SER A 161 8.59 -48.36 -38.91
N ASN A 162 9.44 -47.89 -39.83
CA ASN A 162 10.10 -48.75 -40.83
C ASN A 162 11.53 -48.28 -41.09
#